data_AF-E2BQL7-F1
#
_entry.id   AF-E2BQL7-F1
#
_cell.length_a   1.000
_cell.length_b   1.000
_cell.length_c   1.000
_cell.angle_alpha   90.00
_cell.angle_beta   90.00
_cell.angle_gamma   90.00
#
_symmetry.space_group_name_H-M   'P 1'
#
loop_
_entity.id
_entity.type
_entity.pdbx_description
1 polymer ?
#
loop_
_entity_poly.entity_id
_entity_poly.type
_entity_poly.pdbx_seq_one_letter_code
_entity_poly.pdbx_strand_id
1 'polypeptide(L)' 'FYLCGHVKSIVYRNASNNIADLRQRIIHEFEEIRRDPNFQSVRNSFDRRIRACIRAEGGHF' A
#
# COMPACT_ATOMS: atom_id res chain seq x y z
N PHE A 1 3.98 -5.45 -3.91
CA PHE A 1 3.28 -4.17 -4.05
C PHE A 1 2.16 -4.21 -3.03
N TYR A 2 2.32 -3.54 -1.89
CA TYR A 2 1.35 -3.62 -0.79
C TYR A 2 0.66 -2.28 -0.62
N LEU A 3 1.40 -1.23 -0.27
CA LEU A 3 0.86 0.07 0.11
C LEU A 3 -0.01 0.70 -0.99
N CYS A 4 0.52 0.89 -2.20
CA CYS A 4 -0.26 1.50 -3.29
C CYS A 4 -1.44 0.62 -3.74
N GLY A 5 -1.30 -0.72 -3.69
CA GLY A 5 -2.38 -1.64 -4.06
C GLY A 5 -3.51 -1.63 -3.03
N HIS A 6 -3.15 -1.64 -1.76
CA HIS A 6 -4.07 -1.57 -0.63
C HIS A 6 -4.84 -0.25 -0.61
N VAL A 7 -4.13 0.89 -0.69
CA VAL A 7 -4.77 2.22 -0.75
C VAL A 7 -5.71 2.31 -1.96
N LYS A 8 -5.29 1.83 -3.14
CA LYS A 8 -6.16 1.77 -4.33
C LYS A 8 -7.43 0.94 -4.07
N SER A 9 -7.31 -0.21 -3.43
CA SER A 9 -8.46 -1.08 -3.16
C SER A 9 -9.50 -0.43 -2.24
N ILE A 10 -9.08 0.50 -1.37
CA ILE A 10 -9.96 1.23 -0.45
C ILE A 10 -10.52 2.48 -1.15
N VAL A 11 -9.65 3.31 -1.70
CA VAL A 11 -10.01 4.58 -2.34
C VAL A 11 -10.98 4.39 -3.49
N TYR A 12 -10.81 3.33 -4.29
CA TYR A 12 -11.65 3.02 -5.44
C TYR A 12 -12.79 2.04 -5.13
N ARG A 13 -12.99 1.64 -3.86
CA ARG A 13 -14.09 0.73 -3.49
C ARG A 13 -15.46 1.30 -3.86
N ASN A 14 -15.60 2.62 -3.71
CA ASN A 14 -16.79 3.37 -4.10
C ASN A 14 -16.39 4.41 -5.14
N ALA A 15 -17.15 4.53 -6.22
CA ALA A 15 -16.94 5.57 -7.22
C ALA A 15 -16.98 6.95 -6.55
N SER A 16 -15.96 7.77 -6.81
CA SER A 16 -15.95 9.17 -6.39
C SER A 16 -16.31 10.04 -7.58
N ASN A 17 -17.35 10.87 -7.45
CA ASN A 17 -17.76 11.80 -8.50
C ASN A 17 -16.97 13.12 -8.47
N ASN A 18 -16.07 13.27 -7.48
CA ASN A 18 -15.33 14.50 -7.23
C ASN A 18 -13.85 14.20 -6.95
N ILE A 19 -12.97 15.00 -7.56
CA ILE A 19 -11.51 14.93 -7.38
C ILE A 19 -11.10 15.34 -5.97
N ALA A 20 -11.77 16.34 -5.37
CA ALA A 20 -11.44 16.79 -4.02
C ALA A 20 -11.70 15.68 -2.98
N ASP A 21 -12.86 15.02 -3.07
CA ASP A 21 -13.19 13.84 -2.25
C ASP A 21 -12.16 12.72 -2.43
N LEU A 22 -11.77 12.43 -3.68
CA LEU A 22 -10.80 11.38 -3.95
C LEU A 22 -9.45 11.69 -3.30
N ARG A 23 -8.99 12.95 -3.40
CA ARG A 23 -7.76 13.41 -2.74
C ARG A 23 -7.86 13.29 -1.23
N GLN A 24 -8.98 13.69 -0.64
CA GLN A 24 -9.18 13.65 0.80
C GLN A 24 -9.21 12.22 1.34
N ARG A 25 -9.84 11.29 0.60
CA ARG A 25 -9.80 9.85 0.92
C ARG A 25 -8.38 9.30 0.88
N ILE A 26 -7.60 9.61 -0.15
CA ILE A 26 -6.20 9.18 -0.23
C ILE A 26 -5.42 9.65 1.00
N ILE A 27 -5.51 10.93 1.36
CA ILE A 27 -4.81 11.50 2.52
C ILE A 27 -5.26 10.79 3.81
N HIS A 28 -6.57 10.59 3.97
CA HIS A 28 -7.14 9.93 5.14
C HIS A 28 -6.63 8.49 5.30
N GLU A 29 -6.65 7.68 4.24
CA GLU A 29 -6.17 6.30 4.29
C GLU A 29 -4.68 6.21 4.65
N PHE A 30 -3.86 7.13 4.15
CA PHE A 30 -2.44 7.17 4.53
C PHE A 30 -2.23 7.54 6.01
N GLU A 31 -3.05 8.44 6.57
CA GLU A 31 -3.01 8.75 8.00
C GLU A 31 -3.44 7.55 8.86
N GLU A 32 -4.46 6.81 8.44
CA GLU A 32 -4.91 5.60 9.15
C GLU A 32 -3.84 4.50 9.11
N ILE A 33 -3.23 4.25 7.96
CA ILE A 33 -2.12 3.30 7.83
C ILE A 33 -0.92 3.72 8.69
N ARG A 34 -0.64 5.03 8.81
CA ARG A 34 0.44 5.55 9.66
C ARG A 34 0.18 5.27 11.15
N ARG A 35 -1.09 5.25 11.56
CA ARG A 35 -1.52 4.94 12.94
C ARG A 35 -1.68 3.45 13.19
N ASP A 36 -1.77 2.63 12.14
CA ASP A 36 -1.96 1.18 12.24
C ASP A 36 -0.71 0.51 12.85
N PRO A 37 -0.82 -0.12 14.04
CA PRO A 37 0.29 -0.87 14.63
C PRO A 37 0.73 -2.06 13.76
N ASN A 38 -0.11 -2.51 12.81
CA ASN A 38 0.23 -3.58 11.87
C ASN A 38 1.13 -3.12 10.72
N PHE A 39 1.59 -1.86 10.68
CA PHE A 39 2.58 -1.40 9.71
C PHE A 39 3.86 -2.25 9.72
N GLN A 40 4.15 -2.91 10.84
CA GLN A 40 5.23 -3.90 10.94
C GLN A 40 5.08 -5.06 9.95
N SER A 41 3.86 -5.52 9.67
CA SER A 41 3.60 -6.58 8.68
C SER A 41 4.01 -6.16 7.27
N VAL A 42 3.84 -4.87 6.94
CA VAL A 42 4.23 -4.28 5.66
C VAL A 42 5.74 -4.29 5.50
N ARG A 43 6.45 -3.89 6.56
CA ARG A 43 7.92 -3.94 6.60
C ARG A 43 8.43 -5.37 6.44
N ASN A 44 7.83 -6.32 7.15
CA ASN A 44 8.19 -7.75 7.04
C ASN A 44 7.96 -8.29 5.62
N SER A 45 6.84 -7.92 5.00
CA SER A 45 6.53 -8.28 3.60
C SER A 45 7.54 -7.68 2.63
N PHE A 46 7.96 -6.43 2.86
CA PHE A 46 8.99 -5.78 2.06
C PHE A 46 10.35 -6.48 2.19
N ASP A 47 10.80 -6.80 3.40
CA ASP A 47 12.05 -7.54 3.64
C ASP A 47 12.04 -8.92 2.96
N ARG A 48 10.91 -9.65 3.06
CA ARG A 48 10.72 -10.93 2.36
C ARG A 48 10.91 -10.80 0.85
N ARG A 49 10.40 -9.72 0.26
CA ARG A 49 10.53 -9.46 -1.19
C ARG A 49 11.93 -9.03 -1.58
N ILE A 50 12.64 -8.26 -0.74
CA ILE A 50 14.07 -7.98 -0.96
C ILE A 50 14.86 -9.29 -1.04
N ARG A 51 14.66 -10.18 -0.06
CA ARG A 51 15.34 -11.48 -0.05
C ARG A 51 14.98 -12.35 -1.27
N ALA A 52 13.73 -12.29 -1.73
CA ALA A 52 13.32 -13.00 -2.95
C ALA A 52 13.99 -12.42 -4.20
N CYS A 53 14.10 -11.09 -4.31
CA CYS A 53 14.82 -10.41 -5.39
C CYS A 53 16.29 -10.83 -5.45
N ILE A 54 16.96 -10.88 -4.30
CA ILE A 54 18.37 -11.31 -4.19
C ILE A 54 18.52 -12.76 -4.68
N ARG A 55 17.64 -13.68 -4.24
CA ARG A 55 17.66 -15.08 -4.70
C ARG A 55 17.35 -15.24 -6.18
N ALA A 56 16.58 -14.32 -6.76
CA ALA A 56 16.27 -14.30 -8.17
C ALA A 56 17.34 -13.57 -9.01
N GLU A 57 18.47 -13.16 -8.40
CA GLU A 57 19.54 -12.39 -9.06
C GLU A 57 19.02 -11.12 -9.77
N GLY A 58 18.02 -10.46 -9.17
CA GLY A 58 17.36 -9.29 -9.75
C GLY A 58 16.23 -9.60 -10.73
N GLY A 59 15.93 -10.87 -10.97
CA GLY A 59 14.77 -11.32 -11.75
C GLY A 59 13.43 -11.06 -11.08
N HIS A 60 12.35 -11.11 -11.86
CA HIS A 60 10.97 -10.94 -11.37
C HIS A 60 10.49 -12.16 -10.54
N PHE A 61 9.63 -11.90 -9.55
CA PHE A 61 9.03 -12.90 -8.63
C PHE A 61 7.70 -12.40 -8.01
#